data_AF-A0A136KUL6-F1
#
_entry.id   AF-A0A136KUL6-F1
#
_cell.length_a   1.000
_cell.length_b   1.000
_cell.length_c   1.000
_cell.angle_alpha   90.00
_cell.angle_beta   90.00
_cell.angle_gamma   90.00
#
_symmetry.space_group_name_H-M   'P 1'
#
loop_
_entity.id
_entity.type
_entity.pdbx_description
1 polymer ?
#
loop_
_entity_poly.entity_id
_entity_poly.type
_entity_poly.pdbx_seq_one_letter_code
_entity_poly.pdbx_strand_id
1 'polypeptide(L)'
;MTNSNKIFRYFLWLGIITSTCALAVYAYLGLFTRYMADDYCLLVNLQTDNVFSASLDKYLLSSNRFSNLFVISLWEIFPNSIAFVPALHIILWVAGLTWILYECKHLFNWNIQPALLFLTAELLALFSLFTTPNTFQVLYWRSGQVTYFTPLVLFTFILAWLLKITRSELKVNRYIPIFILLAFF
;
A
#
# COMPACT_ATOMS: atom_id res chain seq x y z
N MET A 1 34.61 15.55 -7.81
CA MET A 1 33.85 14.29 -8.01
C MET A 1 34.58 13.43 -9.03
N THR A 2 34.99 12.23 -8.67
CA THR A 2 35.63 11.27 -9.58
C THR A 2 34.65 10.83 -10.68
N ASN A 3 35.15 10.44 -11.86
CA ASN A 3 34.31 10.07 -13.01
C ASN A 3 33.34 8.91 -12.68
N SER A 4 33.77 7.99 -11.82
CA SER A 4 32.96 6.88 -11.28
C SER A 4 31.70 7.36 -10.53
N ASN A 5 31.79 8.43 -9.73
CA ASN A 5 30.64 8.97 -9.00
C ASN A 5 29.57 9.60 -9.93
N LYS A 6 29.97 10.09 -11.10
CA LYS A 6 29.02 10.61 -12.10
C LYS A 6 28.26 9.45 -12.77
N ILE A 7 29.00 8.43 -13.19
CA ILE A 7 28.43 7.21 -13.81
C ILE A 7 27.42 6.55 -12.87
N PHE A 8 27.77 6.37 -11.60
CA PHE A 8 26.85 5.79 -10.60
C PHE A 8 25.56 6.60 -10.45
N ARG A 9 25.65 7.94 -10.42
CA ARG A 9 24.47 8.80 -10.36
C ARG A 9 23.59 8.67 -11.61
N TYR A 10 24.18 8.56 -12.80
CA TYR A 10 23.40 8.35 -14.03
C TYR A 10 22.66 7.02 -13.99
N PHE A 11 23.31 5.92 -13.61
CA PHE A 11 22.64 4.63 -13.48
C PHE A 11 21.56 4.63 -12.40
N LEU A 12 21.78 5.32 -11.29
CA LEU A 12 20.78 5.45 -10.24
C LEU A 12 19.51 6.15 -10.75
N TRP A 13 19.67 7.32 -11.38
CA TRP A 13 18.52 8.06 -11.90
C TRP A 13 17.84 7.35 -13.07
N LEU A 14 18.62 6.71 -13.94
CA LEU A 14 18.06 5.85 -14.99
C LEU A 14 17.23 4.73 -14.36
N GLY A 15 17.76 4.06 -13.34
CA GLY A 15 17.05 3.05 -12.57
C GLY A 15 15.71 3.56 -12.07
N ILE A 16 15.73 4.67 -11.32
CA ILE A 16 14.53 5.31 -10.76
C ILE A 16 13.51 5.59 -11.87
N ILE A 17 13.92 6.28 -12.94
CA ILE A 17 13.02 6.63 -14.04
C ILE A 17 12.40 5.37 -14.64
N THR A 18 13.20 4.33 -14.91
CA THR A 18 12.68 3.09 -15.49
C THR A 18 11.73 2.34 -14.56
N SER A 19 12.02 2.25 -13.26
CA SER A 19 11.14 1.61 -12.28
C SER A 19 9.86 2.41 -12.04
N THR A 20 9.96 3.74 -11.91
CA THR A 20 8.81 4.63 -11.82
C THR A 20 7.92 4.46 -13.06
N CYS A 21 8.48 4.46 -14.27
CA CYS A 21 7.71 4.26 -15.50
C CYS A 21 7.00 2.91 -15.53
N ALA A 22 7.67 1.82 -15.12
CA ALA A 22 7.05 0.50 -15.06
C ALA A 22 5.89 0.45 -14.04
N LEU A 23 6.09 1.01 -12.83
CA LEU A 23 5.03 1.13 -11.82
C LEU A 23 3.89 2.03 -12.28
N ALA A 24 4.20 3.10 -13.04
CA ALA A 24 3.20 3.99 -13.61
C ALA A 24 2.31 3.28 -14.64
N VAL A 25 2.81 2.27 -15.36
CA VAL A 25 1.97 1.42 -16.22
C VAL A 25 0.94 0.65 -15.39
N TYR A 26 1.35 0.03 -14.27
CA TYR A 26 0.40 -0.64 -13.37
C TYR A 26 -0.64 0.33 -12.80
N ALA A 27 -0.22 1.54 -12.41
CA ALA A 27 -1.10 2.58 -11.92
C ALA A 27 -2.08 3.07 -13.01
N TYR A 28 -1.60 3.27 -14.24
CA TYR A 28 -2.40 3.68 -15.39
C TYR A 28 -3.48 2.67 -15.73
N LEU A 29 -3.16 1.37 -15.72
CA LEU A 29 -4.14 0.31 -15.92
C LEU A 29 -5.25 0.33 -14.85
N GLY A 30 -4.92 0.80 -13.64
CA GLY A 30 -5.88 1.04 -12.57
C GLY A 30 -7.06 1.92 -13.00
N LEU A 31 -6.82 2.95 -13.83
CA LEU A 31 -7.84 3.89 -14.28
C LEU A 31 -8.97 3.24 -15.10
N PHE A 32 -8.72 2.05 -15.65
CA PHE A 32 -9.70 1.28 -16.42
C PHE A 32 -10.43 0.23 -15.59
N THR A 33 -10.11 0.14 -14.30
CA THR A 33 -10.76 -0.79 -13.36
C THR A 33 -12.23 -0.42 -13.18
N ARG A 34 -13.08 -1.45 -13.14
CA ARG A 34 -14.52 -1.33 -12.90
C ARG A 34 -14.94 -2.35 -11.85
N TYR A 35 -16.09 -2.11 -11.23
CA TYR A 35 -16.67 -3.08 -10.30
C TYR A 35 -16.91 -4.39 -11.03
N MET A 36 -16.64 -5.50 -10.35
CA MET A 36 -16.80 -6.83 -10.91
C MET A 36 -17.21 -7.83 -9.84
N ALA A 37 -17.93 -8.89 -10.26
CA ALA A 37 -18.32 -10.00 -9.38
C ALA A 37 -18.91 -9.51 -8.04
N ASP A 38 -18.32 -9.96 -6.92
CA ASP A 38 -18.77 -9.65 -5.57
C ASP A 38 -18.83 -8.17 -5.25
N ASP A 39 -18.09 -7.32 -5.98
CA ASP A 39 -18.06 -5.88 -5.71
C ASP A 39 -19.47 -5.28 -5.76
N TYR A 40 -20.32 -5.74 -6.68
CA TYR A 40 -21.72 -5.29 -6.78
C TYR A 40 -22.54 -5.71 -5.55
N CYS A 41 -22.39 -6.95 -5.09
CA CYS A 41 -23.07 -7.44 -3.89
C CYS A 41 -22.62 -6.67 -2.64
N LEU A 42 -21.32 -6.37 -2.54
CA LEU A 42 -20.76 -5.59 -1.44
C LEU A 42 -21.29 -4.15 -1.43
N LEU A 43 -21.45 -3.54 -2.61
CA LEU A 43 -22.06 -2.22 -2.73
C LEU A 43 -23.54 -2.22 -2.32
N VAL A 44 -24.30 -3.24 -2.71
CA VAL A 44 -25.70 -3.38 -2.27
C VAL A 44 -25.77 -3.46 -0.74
N ASN A 45 -24.94 -4.30 -0.11
CA ASN A 45 -24.91 -4.41 1.36
C ASN A 45 -24.57 -3.07 2.05
N LEU A 46 -23.73 -2.23 1.42
CA LEU A 46 -23.40 -0.89 1.93
C LEU A 46 -24.54 0.13 1.74
N GLN A 47 -25.49 -0.14 0.83
CA GLN A 47 -26.65 0.72 0.58
C GLN A 47 -27.87 0.30 1.42
N THR A 48 -28.01 -0.98 1.75
CA THR A 48 -29.18 -1.51 2.47
C THR A 48 -29.03 -1.42 3.98
N ASP A 49 -27.82 -1.59 4.50
CA ASP A 49 -27.56 -1.69 5.94
C ASP A 49 -26.49 -0.69 6.41
N ASN A 50 -26.43 -0.47 7.72
CA ASN A 50 -25.32 0.27 8.32
C ASN A 50 -24.01 -0.51 8.11
N VAL A 51 -22.93 0.17 7.73
CA VAL A 51 -21.58 -0.37 7.56
C VAL A 51 -21.14 -1.27 8.72
N PHE A 52 -21.45 -0.91 9.98
CA PHE A 52 -21.13 -1.73 11.16
C PHE A 52 -21.87 -3.08 11.15
N SER A 53 -23.19 -3.05 10.94
CA SER A 53 -24.02 -4.25 10.88
C SER A 53 -23.66 -5.12 9.68
N ALA A 54 -23.54 -4.52 8.50
CA ALA A 54 -23.15 -5.22 7.27
C ALA A 54 -21.78 -5.90 7.41
N SER A 55 -20.82 -5.24 8.08
CA SER A 55 -19.50 -5.80 8.35
C SER A 55 -19.56 -6.95 9.36
N LEU A 56 -20.38 -6.84 10.41
CA LEU A 56 -20.58 -7.89 11.40
C LEU A 56 -21.27 -9.11 10.78
N ASP A 57 -22.32 -8.91 9.98
CA ASP A 57 -23.05 -9.98 9.31
C ASP A 57 -22.15 -10.69 8.30
N LYS A 58 -21.38 -9.94 7.51
CA LYS A 58 -20.39 -10.50 6.60
C LYS A 58 -19.29 -11.29 7.34
N TYR A 59 -18.92 -10.85 8.54
CA TYR A 59 -18.00 -11.59 9.41
C TYR A 59 -18.61 -12.90 9.89
N LEU A 60 -19.80 -12.87 10.48
CA LEU A 60 -20.44 -14.04 11.10
C LEU A 60 -20.98 -15.06 10.09
N LEU A 61 -21.44 -14.62 8.91
CA LEU A 61 -22.27 -15.44 8.02
C LEU A 61 -21.59 -15.83 6.69
N SER A 62 -20.55 -15.10 6.26
CA SER A 62 -20.02 -15.24 4.89
C SER A 62 -18.51 -15.46 4.82
N SER A 63 -17.70 -14.59 5.42
CA SER A 63 -16.29 -14.49 5.05
C SER A 63 -15.30 -14.42 6.21
N ASN A 64 -15.78 -14.29 7.46
CA ASN A 64 -14.93 -14.04 8.64
C ASN A 64 -14.01 -12.81 8.47
N ARG A 65 -14.37 -11.84 7.61
CA ARG A 65 -13.58 -10.61 7.36
C ARG A 65 -14.35 -9.37 7.81
N PHE A 66 -14.14 -8.96 9.04
CA PHE A 66 -14.85 -7.81 9.62
C PHE A 66 -14.45 -6.48 8.98
N SER A 67 -13.16 -6.23 8.79
CA SER A 67 -12.62 -4.95 8.29
C SER A 67 -12.86 -4.69 6.80
N ASN A 68 -13.19 -5.71 6.02
CA ASN A 68 -13.25 -5.61 4.56
C ASN A 68 -14.34 -4.62 4.08
N LEU A 69 -15.57 -4.73 4.59
CA LEU A 69 -16.66 -3.81 4.20
C LEU A 69 -16.44 -2.40 4.72
N PHE A 70 -15.89 -2.25 5.93
CA PHE A 70 -15.46 -0.95 6.47
C PHE A 70 -14.55 -0.20 5.51
N VAL A 71 -13.54 -0.90 5.01
CA VAL A 71 -12.51 -0.28 4.19
C VAL A 71 -13.04 0.04 2.81
N ILE A 72 -13.87 -0.85 2.26
CA ILE A 72 -14.61 -0.54 1.03
C ILE A 72 -15.43 0.73 1.23
N SER A 73 -16.22 0.83 2.32
CA SER A 73 -17.06 2.00 2.59
C SER A 73 -16.28 3.32 2.65
N LEU A 74 -15.09 3.33 3.26
CA LEU A 74 -14.24 4.52 3.35
C LEU A 74 -13.80 5.01 1.96
N TRP A 75 -13.46 4.09 1.08
CA TRP A 75 -13.09 4.42 -0.29
C TRP A 75 -14.30 4.84 -1.13
N GLU A 76 -15.48 4.25 -0.91
CA GLU A 76 -16.72 4.63 -1.63
C GLU A 76 -17.19 6.06 -1.29
N ILE A 77 -16.62 6.72 -0.27
CA ILE A 77 -16.80 8.16 -0.03
C ILE A 77 -16.29 8.99 -1.23
N PHE A 78 -15.27 8.49 -1.93
CA PHE A 78 -14.69 9.18 -3.07
C PHE A 78 -15.32 8.70 -4.39
N PRO A 79 -15.85 9.61 -5.22
CA PRO A 79 -16.37 9.26 -6.52
C PRO A 79 -15.31 8.57 -7.38
N ASN A 80 -15.68 7.50 -8.09
CA ASN A 80 -14.79 6.72 -8.96
C ASN A 80 -13.54 6.17 -8.25
N SER A 81 -13.64 5.87 -6.94
CA SER A 81 -12.55 5.29 -6.14
C SER A 81 -11.93 4.07 -6.79
N ILE A 82 -12.73 3.20 -7.38
CA ILE A 82 -12.27 1.98 -8.03
C ILE A 82 -11.19 2.21 -9.10
N ALA A 83 -11.20 3.35 -9.78
CA ALA A 83 -10.26 3.67 -10.85
C ALA A 83 -8.91 4.18 -10.31
N PHE A 84 -8.90 5.01 -9.27
CA PHE A 84 -7.64 5.61 -8.79
C PHE A 84 -7.01 4.89 -7.60
N VAL A 85 -7.79 4.07 -6.87
CA VAL A 85 -7.30 3.36 -5.68
C VAL A 85 -6.12 2.43 -5.97
N PRO A 86 -6.04 1.68 -7.10
CA PRO A 86 -4.84 0.91 -7.44
C PRO A 86 -3.57 1.76 -7.52
N ALA A 87 -3.64 2.91 -8.19
CA ALA A 87 -2.52 3.85 -8.30
C ALA A 87 -2.12 4.40 -6.92
N LEU A 88 -3.11 4.79 -6.12
CA LEU A 88 -2.87 5.29 -4.77
C LEU A 88 -2.18 4.25 -3.88
N HIS A 89 -2.60 2.98 -3.94
CA HIS A 89 -1.94 1.91 -3.19
C HIS A 89 -0.48 1.72 -3.61
N ILE A 90 -0.16 1.75 -4.92
CA ILE A 90 1.24 1.64 -5.38
C ILE A 90 2.08 2.79 -4.82
N ILE A 91 1.58 4.04 -4.91
CA ILE A 91 2.29 5.22 -4.42
C ILE A 91 2.51 5.12 -2.90
N LEU A 92 1.46 4.81 -2.15
CA LEU A 92 1.53 4.65 -0.70
C LEU A 92 2.47 3.52 -0.33
N TRP A 93 2.47 2.41 -1.06
CA TRP A 93 3.33 1.29 -0.76
C TRP A 93 4.81 1.59 -0.98
N VAL A 94 5.15 2.23 -2.11
CA VAL A 94 6.53 2.70 -2.37
C VAL A 94 6.97 3.70 -1.31
N ALA A 95 6.08 4.61 -0.89
CA ALA A 95 6.38 5.55 0.20
C ALA A 95 6.62 4.83 1.53
N GLY A 96 5.79 3.84 1.88
CA GLY A 96 5.95 3.00 3.07
C GLY A 96 7.25 2.21 3.05
N LEU A 97 7.57 1.55 1.93
CA LEU A 97 8.83 0.81 1.76
C LEU A 97 10.05 1.74 1.85
N THR A 98 9.98 2.91 1.22
CA THR A 98 11.05 3.93 1.33
C THR A 98 11.24 4.35 2.78
N TRP A 99 10.16 4.49 3.54
CA TRP A 99 10.23 4.84 4.96
C TRP A 99 10.83 3.70 5.81
N ILE A 100 10.43 2.44 5.60
CA ILE A 100 11.08 1.28 6.24
C ILE A 100 12.58 1.31 6.00
N LEU A 101 13.00 1.43 4.73
CA LEU A 101 14.41 1.43 4.35
C LEU A 101 15.16 2.63 4.96
N TYR A 102 14.50 3.78 5.08
CA TYR A 102 15.04 4.95 5.75
C TYR A 102 15.26 4.73 7.24
N GLU A 103 14.29 4.14 7.96
CA GLU A 103 14.48 3.83 9.38
C GLU A 103 15.52 2.72 9.59
N CYS A 104 15.55 1.68 8.74
CA CYS A 104 16.60 0.66 8.74
C CYS A 104 17.99 1.28 8.54
N LYS A 105 18.14 2.20 7.59
CA LYS A 105 19.39 2.94 7.38
C LYS A 105 19.88 3.58 8.68
N HIS A 106 19.00 4.21 9.45
CA HIS A 106 19.36 4.84 10.72
C HIS A 106 19.64 3.82 11.83
N LEU A 107 18.84 2.76 11.93
CA LEU A 107 19.04 1.71 12.94
C LEU A 107 20.38 0.98 12.77
N PHE A 108 20.80 0.74 11.53
CA PHE A 108 22.06 0.06 11.22
C PHE A 108 23.22 1.01 10.91
N ASN A 109 23.04 2.33 11.07
CA ASN A 109 24.04 3.37 10.78
C ASN A 109 24.64 3.27 9.35
N TRP A 110 23.82 2.91 8.36
CA TRP A 110 24.27 2.78 6.98
C TRP A 110 24.46 4.15 6.31
N ASN A 111 25.61 4.35 5.67
CA ASN A 111 25.89 5.56 4.88
C ASN A 111 25.35 5.43 3.44
N ILE A 112 24.03 5.31 3.30
CA ILE A 112 23.34 5.15 2.02
C ILE A 112 22.61 6.44 1.64
N GLN A 113 22.72 6.88 0.39
CA GLN A 113 22.00 8.06 -0.10
C GLN A 113 20.48 7.78 -0.27
N PRO A 114 19.60 8.75 0.01
CA PRO A 114 18.14 8.55 -0.06
C PRO A 114 17.62 8.05 -1.40
N ALA A 115 18.21 8.51 -2.52
CA ALA A 115 17.81 8.07 -3.85
C ALA A 115 18.00 6.56 -4.08
N LEU A 116 19.02 5.94 -3.45
CA LEU A 116 19.21 4.49 -3.53
C LEU A 116 18.14 3.74 -2.72
N LEU A 117 17.72 4.28 -1.58
CA LEU A 117 16.61 3.72 -0.80
C LEU A 117 15.30 3.76 -1.59
N PHE A 118 15.03 4.89 -2.25
CA PHE A 118 13.86 5.06 -3.11
C PHE A 118 13.88 4.07 -4.28
N LEU A 119 14.99 3.98 -5.02
CA LEU A 119 15.14 2.98 -6.09
C LEU A 119 14.90 1.56 -5.57
N THR A 120 15.45 1.23 -4.40
CA THR A 120 15.29 -0.09 -3.80
C THR A 120 13.82 -0.36 -3.46
N ALA A 121 13.10 0.63 -2.92
CA ALA A 121 11.66 0.53 -2.66
C ALA A 121 10.84 0.33 -3.94
N GLU A 122 11.16 1.06 -5.01
CA GLU A 122 10.50 0.88 -6.30
C GLU A 122 10.76 -0.49 -6.90
N LEU A 123 11.99 -0.98 -6.86
CA LEU A 123 12.34 -2.32 -7.34
C LEU A 123 11.63 -3.40 -6.52
N LEU A 124 11.57 -3.27 -5.19
CA LEU A 124 10.83 -4.20 -4.33
C LEU A 124 9.35 -4.22 -4.71
N ALA A 125 8.72 -3.06 -4.87
CA ALA A 125 7.32 -2.98 -5.28
C ALA A 125 7.09 -3.57 -6.68
N LEU A 126 7.95 -3.21 -7.65
CA LEU A 126 7.86 -3.66 -9.04
C LEU A 126 8.01 -5.17 -9.15
N PHE A 127 9.06 -5.75 -8.56
CA PHE A 127 9.29 -7.19 -8.61
C PHE A 127 8.21 -7.97 -7.86
N SER A 128 7.67 -7.43 -6.78
CA SER A 128 6.56 -8.07 -6.07
C SER A 128 5.29 -8.11 -6.91
N LEU A 129 4.97 -7.03 -7.64
CA LEU A 129 3.82 -6.98 -8.55
C LEU A 129 4.03 -7.85 -9.79
N PHE A 130 5.25 -7.87 -10.32
CA PHE A 130 5.62 -8.65 -11.50
C PHE A 130 5.62 -10.17 -11.24
N THR A 131 6.04 -10.59 -10.04
CA THR A 131 6.11 -12.01 -9.68
C THR A 131 4.85 -12.53 -8.98
N THR A 132 3.89 -11.66 -8.67
CA THR A 132 2.65 -12.07 -8.02
C THR A 132 1.83 -12.97 -8.97
N PRO A 133 1.33 -14.14 -8.51
CA PRO A 133 0.68 -15.12 -9.38
C PRO A 133 -0.64 -14.61 -9.97
N ASN A 134 -1.29 -13.62 -9.34
CA ASN A 134 -2.52 -13.02 -9.82
C ASN A 134 -2.57 -11.52 -9.54
N THR A 135 -1.85 -10.72 -10.32
CA THR A 135 -1.79 -9.26 -10.15
C THR A 135 -3.16 -8.63 -10.27
N PHE A 136 -4.03 -9.18 -11.14
CA PHE A 136 -5.38 -8.68 -11.30
C PHE A 136 -6.19 -8.79 -10.00
N GLN A 137 -6.17 -9.95 -9.36
CA GLN A 137 -6.90 -10.19 -8.12
C GLN A 137 -6.37 -9.35 -6.95
N VAL A 138 -5.05 -9.14 -6.90
CA VAL A 138 -4.40 -8.41 -5.80
C VAL A 138 -4.52 -6.90 -5.97
N LEU A 139 -4.38 -6.37 -7.18
CA LEU A 139 -4.25 -4.93 -7.41
C LEU A 139 -5.53 -4.27 -7.95
N TYR A 140 -6.24 -4.93 -8.88
CA TYR A 140 -7.35 -4.33 -9.63
C TYR A 140 -8.71 -4.78 -9.14
N TRP A 141 -8.88 -6.02 -8.70
CA TRP A 141 -10.16 -6.46 -8.16
C TRP A 141 -10.37 -5.92 -6.75
N ARG A 142 -11.45 -5.17 -6.53
CA ARG A 142 -11.70 -4.42 -5.30
C ARG A 142 -11.73 -5.30 -4.05
N SER A 143 -12.54 -6.37 -4.08
CA SER A 143 -12.65 -7.32 -2.96
C SER A 143 -11.30 -7.98 -2.63
N GLY A 144 -10.52 -8.35 -3.66
CA GLY A 144 -9.19 -8.91 -3.50
C GLY A 144 -8.17 -7.89 -3.00
N GLN A 145 -8.18 -6.67 -3.54
CA GLN A 145 -7.31 -5.56 -3.15
C GLN A 145 -7.45 -5.25 -1.66
N VAL A 146 -8.69 -5.10 -1.16
CA VAL A 146 -8.94 -4.83 0.27
C VAL A 146 -8.55 -6.02 1.15
N THR A 147 -8.57 -7.24 0.62
CA THR A 147 -8.18 -8.45 1.38
C THR A 147 -6.65 -8.65 1.42
N TYR A 148 -5.93 -8.30 0.35
CA TYR A 148 -4.52 -8.66 0.21
C TYR A 148 -3.59 -7.44 0.16
N PHE A 149 -3.88 -6.48 -0.71
CA PHE A 149 -2.96 -5.38 -0.98
C PHE A 149 -3.10 -4.23 0.00
N THR A 150 -4.33 -3.87 0.38
CA THR A 150 -4.56 -2.83 1.41
C THR A 150 -3.86 -3.18 2.73
N PRO A 151 -4.02 -4.40 3.31
CA PRO A 151 -3.30 -4.77 4.52
C PRO A 151 -1.78 -4.71 4.34
N LEU A 152 -1.25 -5.16 3.18
CA LEU A 152 0.18 -5.08 2.90
C LEU A 152 0.70 -3.64 2.95
N VAL A 153 -0.01 -2.69 2.35
CA VAL A 153 0.35 -1.26 2.40
C VAL A 153 0.32 -0.76 3.84
N LEU A 154 -0.75 -1.04 4.59
CA LEU A 154 -0.90 -0.56 5.96
C LEU A 154 0.13 -1.18 6.91
N PHE A 155 0.37 -2.48 6.82
CA PHE A 155 1.41 -3.17 7.60
C PHE A 155 2.82 -2.67 7.26
N THR A 156 3.07 -2.24 6.02
CA THR A 156 4.33 -1.58 5.65
C THR A 156 4.51 -0.28 6.43
N PHE A 157 3.49 0.56 6.52
CA PHE A 157 3.54 1.78 7.36
C PHE A 157 3.62 1.46 8.85
N ILE A 158 2.94 0.41 9.30
CA ILE A 158 2.99 0.00 10.69
C ILE A 158 4.42 -0.37 11.08
N LEU A 159 5.07 -1.19 10.27
CA LEU A 159 6.46 -1.58 10.48
C LEU A 159 7.41 -0.38 10.45
N ALA A 160 7.26 0.53 9.49
CA ALA A 160 8.08 1.75 9.42
C ALA A 160 8.00 2.57 10.72
N TRP A 161 6.80 2.74 11.27
CA TRP A 161 6.60 3.46 12.52
C TRP A 161 7.15 2.73 13.74
N LEU A 162 6.98 1.40 13.82
CA LEU A 162 7.58 0.60 14.89
C LEU A 162 9.11 0.77 14.90
N LEU A 163 9.75 0.69 13.74
CA LEU A 163 11.18 0.95 13.60
C LEU A 163 11.54 2.38 14.04
N LYS A 164 10.74 3.38 13.67
CA LYS A 164 10.94 4.76 14.12
C LYS A 164 10.87 4.88 15.65
N ILE A 165 9.89 4.24 16.30
CA ILE A 165 9.75 4.28 17.76
C ILE A 165 10.99 3.68 18.43
N THR A 166 11.51 2.56 17.94
CA THR A 166 12.69 1.93 18.57
C THR A 166 13.91 2.85 18.65
N ARG A 167 13.98 3.85 17.76
CA ARG A 167 15.06 4.86 17.73
C ARG A 167 14.72 6.14 18.48
N SER A 168 13.45 6.47 18.63
CA SER A 168 13.01 7.77 19.17
C SER A 168 12.47 7.63 20.60
N GLU A 169 12.79 8.58 21.48
CA GLU A 169 12.09 8.74 22.78
C GLU A 169 10.65 9.27 22.62
N LEU A 170 9.96 8.92 21.53
CA LEU A 170 8.59 9.34 21.27
C LEU A 170 7.69 8.79 22.37
N LYS A 171 6.95 9.67 23.04
CA LYS A 171 5.83 9.28 23.91
C LYS A 171 4.76 8.64 23.03
N VAL A 172 4.80 7.30 22.97
CA VAL A 172 3.99 6.41 22.14
C VAL A 172 2.49 6.77 22.20
N ASN A 173 2.02 7.28 23.35
CA ASN A 173 0.62 7.54 23.67
C ASN A 173 -0.18 8.42 22.68
N ARG A 174 0.47 9.24 21.83
CA ARG A 174 -0.24 10.16 20.92
C ARG A 174 -0.70 9.53 19.60
N TYR A 175 -0.15 8.38 19.20
CA TYR A 175 -0.40 7.78 17.88
C TYR A 175 -0.92 6.33 17.92
N ILE A 176 -1.01 5.72 19.11
CA ILE A 176 -1.61 4.39 19.33
C ILE A 176 -3.00 4.23 18.71
N PRO A 177 -3.94 5.20 18.80
CA PRO A 177 -5.30 4.99 18.31
C PRO A 177 -5.38 4.83 16.79
N ILE A 178 -4.59 5.61 16.05
CA ILE A 178 -4.49 5.53 14.58
C ILE A 178 -3.87 4.18 14.18
N PHE A 179 -2.96 3.67 15.00
CA PHE A 179 -2.27 2.41 14.78
C PHE A 179 -3.12 1.18 15.06
N ILE A 180 -3.93 1.19 16.11
CA ILE A 180 -4.91 0.13 16.38
C ILE A 180 -5.94 0.06 15.25
N LEU A 181 -6.34 1.21 14.69
CA LEU A 181 -7.23 1.30 13.54
C LEU A 181 -6.61 0.71 12.26
N LEU A 182 -5.29 0.87 12.06
CA LEU A 182 -4.53 0.24 10.98
C LEU A 182 -4.30 -1.26 11.21
N ALA A 183 -4.18 -1.70 12.46
CA ALA A 183 -4.05 -3.10 12.87
C ALA A 183 -5.38 -3.86 12.90
N PHE A 184 -6.50 -3.18 12.61
CA PHE A 184 -7.84 -3.77 12.58
C PHE A 184 -8.09 -4.64 11.33
N PHE A 185 -7.06 -4.85 10.49
CA PHE A 185 -7.07 -5.68 9.30
C PHE A 185 -6.60 -7.11 9.56
#